data_AF-A0A0S4V478-F1
#
_entry.id   AF-A0A0S4V478-F1
#
_cell.length_a   1.000
_cell.length_b   1.000
_cell.length_c   1.000
_cell.angle_alpha   90.00
_cell.angle_beta   90.00
_cell.angle_gamma   90.00
#
_symmetry.space_group_name_H-M   'P 1'
#
loop_
_entity.id
_entity.type
_entity.pdbx_description
1 polymer ?
#
loop_
_entity_poly.entity_id
_entity_poly.type
_entity_poly.pdbx_seq_one_letter_code
_entity_poly.pdbx_strand_id
1 'polypeptide(L)'
;MPEVFARPEQTQSIHFADAQKLREAIQNIDAMSQEGFSEIRAIARLALMSLLTPEGQRDTESLAYAFQAICGKADQSGNSINWEAEQVGCNHSDAAMIRRFDAYRSAEAMRRALEVSHG
;
A
#
# COMPACT_ATOMS: atom_id res chain seq x y z
N MET A 1 -17.32 35.76 23.89
CA MET A 1 -16.82 34.78 22.92
C MET A 1 -16.58 35.53 21.62
N PRO A 2 -15.35 35.76 21.13
CA PRO A 2 -15.18 36.40 19.84
C PRO A 2 -15.26 35.35 18.74
N GLU A 3 -16.18 35.53 17.79
CA GLU A 3 -16.20 34.80 16.52
C GLU A 3 -14.97 35.21 15.70
N VAL A 4 -14.11 34.24 15.41
CA VAL A 4 -12.97 34.43 14.50
C VAL A 4 -13.52 34.44 13.08
N PHE A 5 -13.90 35.63 12.60
CA PHE A 5 -14.17 35.85 11.18
C PHE A 5 -12.86 35.72 10.40
N ALA A 6 -12.58 34.53 9.87
CA ALA A 6 -11.51 34.34 8.90
C ALA A 6 -11.78 35.24 7.68
N ARG A 7 -10.77 36.00 7.23
CA ARG A 7 -10.93 36.87 6.05
C ARG A 7 -11.17 35.98 4.81
N PRO A 8 -12.07 36.37 3.89
CA PRO A 8 -12.36 35.59 2.68
C PRO A 8 -11.10 35.32 1.83
N GLU A 9 -10.12 36.24 1.85
CA GLU A 9 -8.82 36.08 1.18
C GLU A 9 -7.99 34.90 1.75
N GLN A 10 -8.09 34.63 3.05
CA GLN A 10 -7.40 33.50 3.71
C GLN A 10 -8.08 32.17 3.39
N THR A 11 -9.40 32.16 3.24
CA THR A 11 -10.16 30.96 2.88
C THR A 11 -9.83 30.53 1.45
N GLN A 12 -9.74 31.49 0.53
CA GLN A 12 -9.40 31.22 -0.87
C GLN A 12 -7.95 30.72 -1.05
N SER A 13 -7.00 31.23 -0.27
CA SER A 13 -5.61 30.77 -0.32
C SER A 13 -5.43 29.35 0.23
N ILE A 14 -6.20 28.95 1.26
CA ILE A 14 -6.15 27.60 1.84
C ILE A 14 -6.66 26.57 0.84
N HIS A 15 -7.82 26.80 0.22
CA HIS A 15 -8.37 25.88 -0.79
C HIS A 15 -7.44 25.70 -2.00
N PHE A 16 -6.74 26.77 -2.40
CA PHE A 16 -5.75 26.68 -3.47
C PHE A 16 -4.54 25.80 -3.07
N ALA A 17 -4.03 25.96 -1.84
CA ALA A 17 -2.94 25.15 -1.33
C ALA A 17 -3.33 23.66 -1.20
N ASP A 18 -4.54 23.35 -0.75
CA ASP A 18 -5.04 21.98 -0.65
C ASP A 18 -5.23 21.34 -2.04
N ALA A 19 -5.75 22.08 -3.01
CA ALA A 19 -5.87 21.62 -4.39
C ALA A 19 -4.51 21.33 -5.03
N GLN A 20 -3.49 22.13 -4.71
CA GLN A 20 -2.13 21.90 -5.20
C GLN A 20 -1.50 20.65 -4.59
N LYS A 21 -1.64 20.44 -3.27
CA LYS A 21 -1.19 19.21 -2.60
C LYS A 21 -1.87 17.97 -3.16
N LEU A 22 -3.18 18.05 -3.39
CA LEU A 22 -3.93 16.95 -3.99
C LEU A 22 -3.42 16.63 -5.40
N ARG A 23 -3.13 17.65 -6.22
CA ARG A 23 -2.56 17.46 -7.56
C ARG A 23 -1.20 16.77 -7.50
N GLU A 24 -0.32 17.22 -6.62
CA GLU A 24 1.01 16.64 -6.42
C GLU A 24 0.92 15.17 -5.98
N ALA A 25 0.05 14.87 -4.99
CA ALA A 25 -0.18 13.49 -4.55
C ALA A 25 -0.70 12.60 -5.70
N ILE A 26 -1.63 13.08 -6.52
CA ILE A 26 -2.14 12.32 -7.68
C ILE A 26 -1.02 12.06 -8.70
N GLN A 27 -0.17 13.04 -8.96
CA GLN A 27 0.97 12.89 -9.88
C GLN A 27 1.98 11.87 -9.35
N ASN A 28 2.27 11.90 -8.06
CA ASN A 28 3.17 10.94 -7.41
C ASN A 28 2.57 9.53 -7.45
N ILE A 29 1.29 9.38 -7.11
CA ILE A 29 0.57 8.09 -7.19
C ILE A 29 0.59 7.52 -8.60
N ASP A 30 0.33 8.32 -9.63
CA ASP A 30 0.41 7.86 -11.02
C ASP A 30 1.83 7.40 -11.37
N ALA A 31 2.85 8.22 -11.09
CA ALA A 31 4.24 7.87 -11.36
C ALA A 31 4.64 6.54 -10.68
N MET A 32 4.33 6.40 -9.39
CA MET A 32 4.62 5.19 -8.61
C MET A 32 3.85 3.98 -9.12
N SER A 33 2.59 4.17 -9.55
CA SER A 33 1.79 3.12 -10.16
C SER A 33 2.39 2.64 -11.48
N GLN A 34 2.77 3.56 -12.36
CA GLN A 34 3.38 3.22 -13.65
C GLN A 34 4.71 2.48 -13.47
N GLU A 35 5.55 2.93 -12.55
CA GLU A 35 6.82 2.27 -12.22
C GLU A 35 6.58 0.86 -11.67
N GLY A 36 5.78 0.73 -10.61
CA GLY A 36 5.48 -0.56 -9.97
C GLY A 36 4.87 -1.57 -10.94
N PHE A 37 3.88 -1.16 -11.75
CA PHE A 37 3.26 -2.03 -12.74
C PHE A 37 4.21 -2.39 -13.90
N SER A 38 5.12 -1.50 -14.27
CA SER A 38 6.12 -1.79 -15.30
C SER A 38 7.10 -2.86 -14.83
N GLU A 39 7.55 -2.79 -13.58
CA GLU A 39 8.42 -3.80 -12.97
C GLU A 39 7.71 -5.15 -12.82
N ILE A 40 6.49 -5.17 -12.29
CA ILE A 40 5.67 -6.39 -12.18
C ILE A 40 5.51 -7.04 -13.55
N ARG A 41 5.18 -6.24 -14.57
CA ARG A 41 5.02 -6.72 -15.94
C ARG A 41 6.32 -7.28 -16.51
N ALA A 42 7.46 -6.64 -16.23
CA ALA A 42 8.76 -7.13 -16.69
C ALA A 42 9.08 -8.51 -16.10
N ILE A 43 8.92 -8.68 -14.78
CA ILE A 43 9.16 -9.96 -14.10
C ILE A 43 8.21 -11.04 -14.62
N ALA A 44 6.91 -10.72 -14.76
CA ALA A 44 5.93 -11.65 -15.29
C ALA A 44 6.25 -12.10 -16.72
N ARG A 45 6.72 -11.19 -17.58
CA ARG A 45 7.16 -11.54 -18.94
C ARG A 45 8.37 -12.46 -18.94
N LEU A 46 9.36 -12.22 -18.07
CA LEU A 46 10.52 -13.09 -17.95
C LEU A 46 10.11 -14.50 -17.48
N ALA A 47 9.24 -14.60 -16.48
CA ALA A 47 8.69 -15.87 -16.02
C ALA A 47 7.92 -16.61 -17.13
N LEU A 48 7.08 -15.90 -17.88
CA LEU A 48 6.36 -16.46 -19.02
C LEU A 48 7.30 -16.97 -20.12
N MET A 49 8.36 -16.23 -20.44
CA MET A 49 9.35 -16.66 -21.42
C MET A 49 10.10 -17.91 -20.97
N SER A 50 10.40 -18.04 -19.67
CA SER A 50 11.02 -19.25 -19.11
C SER A 50 10.13 -20.48 -19.31
N LEU A 51 8.81 -20.33 -19.14
CA LEU A 51 7.84 -21.40 -19.36
C LEU A 51 7.71 -21.86 -20.82
N LEU A 52 8.29 -21.13 -21.79
CA LEU A 52 8.29 -21.54 -23.20
C LEU A 52 9.40 -22.53 -23.54
N THR A 53 10.35 -22.79 -22.64
CA THR A 53 11.45 -23.74 -22.86
C THR A 53 11.36 -24.95 -21.91
N PRO A 54 11.75 -26.16 -22.35
CA PRO A 54 11.77 -27.33 -21.47
C PRO A 54 12.69 -27.17 -20.25
N GLU A 55 13.77 -26.42 -20.37
CA GLU A 55 14.70 -26.13 -19.28
C GLU A 55 14.05 -25.19 -18.26
N GLY A 56 13.42 -24.10 -18.72
CA GLY A 56 12.77 -23.13 -17.85
C GLY A 56 11.51 -23.68 -17.17
N GLN A 57 10.78 -24.59 -17.81
CA GLN A 57 9.67 -25.32 -17.18
C GLN A 57 10.12 -26.22 -16.01
N ARG A 58 11.35 -26.77 -16.08
CA ARG A 58 11.90 -27.63 -15.02
C ARG A 58 12.53 -26.83 -13.88
N ASP A 59 12.91 -25.58 -14.15
CA ASP A 59 13.45 -24.66 -13.14
C ASP A 59 12.33 -24.04 -12.28
N THR A 60 11.70 -24.91 -11.49
CA THR A 60 10.59 -24.54 -10.59
C THR A 60 11.02 -23.58 -9.48
N GLU A 61 12.29 -23.61 -9.07
CA GLU A 61 12.83 -22.71 -8.05
C GLU A 61 12.91 -21.27 -8.57
N SER A 62 13.49 -21.05 -9.75
CA SER A 62 13.53 -19.71 -10.36
C SER A 62 12.13 -19.15 -10.63
N LEU A 63 11.19 -20.01 -11.05
CA LEU A 63 9.78 -19.60 -11.22
C LEU A 63 9.13 -19.21 -9.89
N ALA A 64 9.38 -19.95 -8.81
CA ALA A 64 8.90 -19.62 -7.48
C ALA A 64 9.44 -18.27 -7.01
N TYR A 65 10.74 -18.00 -7.20
CA TYR A 65 11.32 -16.69 -6.89
C TYR A 65 10.72 -15.56 -7.75
N ALA A 66 10.48 -15.80 -9.04
CA ALA A 66 9.86 -14.81 -9.91
C ALA A 66 8.43 -14.47 -9.44
N PHE A 67 7.63 -15.46 -9.06
CA PHE A 67 6.28 -15.23 -8.52
C PHE A 67 6.31 -14.53 -7.16
N GLN A 68 7.23 -14.91 -6.27
CA GLN A 68 7.44 -14.19 -5.00
C GLN A 68 7.83 -12.74 -5.23
N ALA A 69 8.72 -12.48 -6.21
CA ALA A 69 9.12 -11.12 -6.56
C ALA A 69 7.95 -10.30 -7.11
N ILE A 70 7.06 -10.89 -7.92
CA ILE A 70 5.82 -10.25 -8.39
C ILE A 70 4.93 -9.87 -7.21
N CYS A 71 4.65 -10.80 -6.30
CA CYS A 71 3.84 -10.54 -5.11
C CYS A 71 4.45 -9.45 -4.24
N GLY A 72 5.74 -9.58 -3.90
CA GLY A 72 6.45 -8.60 -3.08
C GLY A 72 6.47 -7.21 -3.71
N LYS A 73 6.64 -7.12 -5.03
CA LYS A 73 6.61 -5.83 -5.75
C LYS A 73 5.21 -5.22 -5.76
N ALA A 74 4.17 -6.04 -5.92
CA ALA A 74 2.78 -5.59 -5.84
C ALA A 74 2.45 -5.03 -4.46
N ASP A 75 2.84 -5.74 -3.39
CA ASP A 75 2.63 -5.30 -2.01
C ASP A 75 3.42 -4.02 -1.71
N GLN A 76 4.69 -3.95 -2.12
CA GLN A 76 5.52 -2.76 -1.97
C GLN A 76 4.89 -1.55 -2.68
N SER A 77 4.49 -1.71 -3.95
CA SER A 77 3.88 -0.63 -4.75
C SER A 77 2.58 -0.17 -4.12
N GLY A 78 1.73 -1.10 -3.69
CA GLY A 78 0.48 -0.81 -3.00
C GLY A 78 0.69 -0.02 -1.70
N ASN A 79 1.66 -0.43 -0.88
CA ASN A 79 2.00 0.28 0.37
C ASN A 79 2.50 1.70 0.11
N SER A 80 3.38 1.88 -0.87
CA SER A 80 3.91 3.21 -1.19
C SER A 80 2.83 4.14 -1.78
N ILE A 81 1.96 3.63 -2.65
CA ILE A 81 0.80 4.39 -3.16
C ILE A 81 -0.15 4.78 -2.01
N ASN A 82 -0.42 3.85 -1.10
CA ASN A 82 -1.32 4.10 0.02
C ASN A 82 -0.75 5.17 0.98
N TRP A 83 0.55 5.13 1.22
CA TRP A 83 1.27 6.14 2.01
C TRP A 83 1.19 7.53 1.39
N GLU A 84 1.34 7.63 0.06
CA GLU A 84 1.24 8.91 -0.65
C GLU A 84 -0.20 9.46 -0.58
N ALA A 85 -1.20 8.58 -0.76
CA ALA A 85 -2.60 8.95 -0.62
C ALA A 85 -2.97 9.39 0.80
N GLU A 86 -2.30 8.85 1.83
CA GLU A 86 -2.49 9.24 3.23
C GLU A 86 -2.13 10.70 3.48
N GLN A 87 -1.12 11.23 2.77
CA GLN A 87 -0.68 12.63 2.91
C GLN A 87 -1.79 13.64 2.61
N VAL A 88 -2.81 13.23 1.85
CA VAL A 88 -3.98 14.03 1.48
C VAL A 88 -5.29 13.46 2.02
N GLY A 89 -5.23 12.48 2.93
CA GLY A 89 -6.40 11.86 3.56
C GLY A 89 -7.23 10.99 2.62
N CYS A 90 -6.64 10.48 1.54
CA CYS A 90 -7.30 9.64 0.53
C CYS A 90 -6.80 8.19 0.54
N ASN A 91 -6.09 7.75 1.59
CA ASN A 91 -5.59 6.39 1.67
C ASN A 91 -6.71 5.35 1.74
N HIS A 92 -6.44 4.19 1.15
CA HIS A 92 -7.27 3.02 1.31
C HIS A 92 -7.10 2.43 2.72
N SER A 93 -8.23 2.14 3.36
CA SER A 93 -8.28 1.41 4.62
C SER A 93 -9.07 0.12 4.43
N ASP A 94 -8.40 -1.03 4.52
CA ASP A 94 -9.09 -2.30 4.51
C ASP A 94 -9.71 -2.56 5.89
N ALA A 95 -10.97 -2.14 6.03
CA ALA A 95 -11.74 -2.35 7.24
C ALA A 95 -11.85 -3.83 7.63
N ALA A 96 -11.80 -4.76 6.67
CA ALA A 96 -11.82 -6.19 6.96
C ALA A 96 -10.47 -6.67 7.51
N MET A 97 -9.36 -6.20 6.94
CA MET A 97 -8.02 -6.44 7.48
C MET A 97 -7.87 -5.87 8.90
N ILE A 98 -8.33 -4.63 9.13
CA ILE A 98 -8.31 -3.99 10.45
C ILE A 98 -9.07 -4.85 11.47
N ARG A 99 -10.30 -5.27 11.14
CA ARG A 99 -11.09 -6.16 12.01
C ARG A 99 -10.37 -7.48 12.31
N ARG A 100 -9.73 -8.09 11.32
CA ARG A 100 -8.96 -9.33 11.51
C ARG A 100 -7.76 -9.10 12.43
N PHE A 101 -7.04 -8.00 12.25
CA PHE A 101 -5.87 -7.66 13.05
C PHE A 101 -6.24 -7.36 14.51
N ASP A 102 -7.33 -6.63 14.75
CA ASP A 102 -7.85 -6.37 16.11
C ASP A 102 -8.29 -7.66 16.81
N ALA A 103 -8.92 -8.59 16.07
CA ALA A 103 -9.27 -9.90 16.58
C ALA A 103 -8.02 -10.72 16.97
N TYR A 104 -6.97 -10.70 16.15
CA TYR A 104 -5.70 -11.36 16.49
C TYR A 104 -5.02 -10.74 17.72
N ARG A 105 -4.94 -9.41 17.80
CA ARG A 105 -4.35 -8.72 18.95
C ARG A 105 -5.09 -8.98 20.25
N SER A 106 -6.43 -8.98 20.21
CA SER A 106 -7.24 -9.28 21.39
C SER A 106 -7.10 -10.74 21.83
N ALA A 107 -7.06 -11.69 20.89
CA ALA A 107 -6.80 -13.10 21.18
C ALA A 107 -5.40 -13.33 21.80
N GLU A 108 -4.37 -12.67 21.26
CA GLU A 108 -3.01 -12.78 21.81
C GLU A 108 -2.89 -12.16 23.21
N ALA A 109 -3.55 -11.02 23.43
CA ALA A 109 -3.63 -10.40 24.75
C ALA A 109 -4.35 -11.30 25.76
N MET A 110 -5.46 -11.94 25.37
CA MET A 110 -6.15 -12.93 26.21
C MET A 110 -5.25 -14.13 26.52
N ARG A 111 -4.50 -14.65 25.54
CA ARG A 111 -3.58 -15.77 25.74
C ARG A 111 -2.49 -15.42 26.75
N ARG A 112 -1.85 -14.26 26.61
CA ARG A 112 -0.82 -13.78 27.55
C ARG A 112 -1.38 -13.56 28.95
N ALA A 113 -2.60 -13.04 29.07
CA ALA A 113 -3.27 -12.85 30.37
C ALA A 113 -3.56 -14.20 31.07
N LEU A 114 -3.95 -15.22 30.30
CA LEU A 114 -4.16 -16.58 30.82
C LEU A 114 -2.85 -17.23 31.27
N GLU A 115 -1.77 -17.04 30.53
CA GLU A 115 -0.43 -17.54 30.88
C GLU A 115 0.12 -16.90 32.16
N VAL A 116 -0.12 -15.61 32.38
CA VAL A 116 0.28 -14.89 33.63
C VAL A 116 -0.58 -15.29 34.83
N SER A 117 -1.82 -15.74 34.62
CA SER A 117 -2.73 -16.13 35.70
C SER A 117 -2.50 -17.55 36.25
N HIS A 118 -1.69 -18.38 35.60
CA HIS A 118 -1.46 -19.79 35.95
C HIS A 118 -0.02 -20.09 36.41
N GLY A 119 0.82 -19.07 36.62
CA GLY A 119 2.17 -19.18 37.19
C GLY A 119 2.27 -18.47 38.53
#